data_AF-A0A8S0Y9P2-F1
#
_entry.id   AF-A0A8S0Y9P2-F1
#
_cell.length_a   1.000
_cell.length_b   1.000
_cell.length_c   1.000
_cell.angle_alpha   90.00
_cell.angle_beta   90.00
_cell.angle_gamma   90.00
#
_symmetry.space_group_name_H-M   'P 1'
#
loop_
_entity.id
_entity.type
_entity.pdbx_description
1 polymer ?
#
loop_
_entity_poly.entity_id
_entity_poly.type
_entity_poly.pdbx_seq_one_letter_code
_entity_poly.pdbx_strand_id
1 'polypeptide(L)'
;MRIRNILSSRFVLFTAALLSGCATSRQIAIDHPAIQASPFQPLPGFQVIDGDDYYLRLISEFDFKGNSVLKSGCTNMTPSYEKSELSAALIYSVRNDILKFNSEAPGFLYQAGAGKCNFKFDAKKVYLTPWIRLNSGKQTMVDYNFYTNANSDLDVAGLVGDINAASNLLALTGVGMGVAIMGQVAGQWVKNNQQTATASASAAPAEPAKQPSVKHSSESHSLPAAASFSGKTGTLNQIVFKVYEVAEGGANLFSSNTQPLGELKIYPEILPSLLLKTNADGLPDARDLSMEEIGYSPIKSASGEINLQQLIEQAKHPAKPNLKPDWNNYEEMESNCRKLKVLMKDLGFNKFDRNAVIYYFLTKNNDWKNYNISPQKAMSDDIRPKIMAAYRSKDFSQCLASDDYAVMKAMGLAVNTPSDWNQISESGQKKEQFFTPLKSIERQLISVLKNPNITEMERQLYPLLITGKRGDGTVLLQNHLGDFGLETLLKPAIAASAPAVSAATTAVVTGTGPSTPASPVAMIPGEGIIVDAQQLAQVFAALSVSELSCARPAPDQLGKAANNVGILLFTLQENRSRVKGGAMEFEFSGGKISRISFQLPSHRDFEQDVLDHPETGGCRIDPSFLTKLH
;
A
#
# COMPACT_ATOMS: atom_id res chain seq x y z
N MET A 1 -108.15 26.80 -18.70
CA MET A 1 -107.81 25.56 -19.44
C MET A 1 -106.30 25.34 -19.38
N ARG A 2 -105.77 24.16 -19.74
CA ARG A 2 -104.32 23.87 -19.86
C ARG A 2 -103.65 24.81 -20.90
N ILE A 3 -102.33 25.04 -20.96
CA ILE A 3 -101.17 24.27 -20.42
C ILE A 3 -99.98 25.20 -19.99
N ARG A 4 -98.91 24.59 -19.46
CA ARG A 4 -97.69 25.24 -18.90
C ARG A 4 -96.88 26.08 -19.89
N ASN A 5 -96.11 27.05 -19.38
CA ASN A 5 -95.08 27.79 -20.13
C ASN A 5 -93.85 28.12 -19.25
N ILE A 6 -93.00 27.13 -18.94
CA ILE A 6 -91.74 27.27 -18.16
C ILE A 6 -90.68 26.28 -18.70
N LEU A 7 -89.39 26.62 -18.55
CA LEU A 7 -88.16 25.87 -18.93
C LEU A 7 -87.70 25.98 -20.41
N SER A 8 -87.24 27.18 -20.79
CA SER A 8 -86.21 27.34 -21.84
C SER A 8 -85.10 28.31 -21.39
N SER A 9 -84.39 27.93 -20.32
CA SER A 9 -83.31 28.74 -19.73
C SER A 9 -82.18 27.92 -19.06
N ARG A 10 -82.40 26.61 -18.82
CA ARG A 10 -81.37 25.73 -18.20
C ARG A 10 -80.36 25.12 -19.18
N PHE A 11 -80.59 25.19 -20.50
CA PHE A 11 -79.72 24.53 -21.48
C PHE A 11 -78.46 25.34 -21.85
N VAL A 12 -78.48 26.66 -21.73
CA VAL A 12 -77.33 27.53 -22.09
C VAL A 12 -76.24 27.53 -21.02
N LEU A 13 -76.62 27.45 -19.74
CA LEU A 13 -75.66 27.42 -18.62
C LEU A 13 -74.89 26.09 -18.54
N PHE A 14 -75.50 24.96 -18.89
CA PHE A 14 -74.79 23.67 -18.94
C PHE A 14 -73.80 23.58 -20.10
N THR A 15 -74.10 24.16 -21.27
CA THR A 15 -73.15 24.22 -22.38
C THR A 15 -71.97 25.16 -22.10
N ALA A 16 -72.21 26.30 -21.43
CA ALA A 16 -71.14 27.20 -21.01
C ALA A 16 -70.20 26.53 -19.97
N ALA A 17 -70.76 25.84 -18.98
CA ALA A 17 -69.99 25.15 -17.94
C ALA A 17 -69.21 23.91 -18.45
N LEU A 18 -69.64 23.29 -19.56
CA LEU A 18 -68.92 22.18 -20.19
C LEU A 18 -67.79 22.65 -21.13
N LEU A 19 -67.84 23.88 -21.64
CA LEU A 19 -66.82 24.44 -22.53
C LEU A 19 -65.71 25.22 -21.79
N SER A 20 -65.94 25.66 -20.55
CA SER A 20 -64.91 26.32 -19.72
C SER A 20 -63.91 25.36 -19.05
N GLY A 21 -63.97 24.05 -19.34
CA GLY A 21 -63.16 23.03 -18.65
C GLY A 21 -61.89 22.56 -19.38
N CYS A 22 -61.65 23.00 -20.62
CA CYS A 22 -60.81 22.29 -21.59
C CYS A 22 -59.61 23.07 -22.15
N ALA A 23 -58.80 23.71 -21.29
CA ALA A 23 -57.47 24.23 -21.67
C ALA A 23 -56.53 24.45 -20.47
N THR A 24 -56.42 23.50 -19.52
CA THR A 24 -55.35 23.55 -18.50
C THR A 24 -54.03 23.14 -19.16
N SER A 25 -53.20 24.11 -19.56
CA SER A 25 -51.86 23.82 -20.08
C SER A 25 -50.93 23.48 -18.93
N ARG A 26 -50.15 22.40 -19.09
CA ARG A 26 -49.17 21.94 -18.10
C ARG A 26 -47.78 22.35 -18.57
N GLN A 27 -47.11 23.20 -17.82
CA GLN A 27 -45.73 23.62 -18.07
C GLN A 27 -44.82 23.11 -16.95
N ILE A 28 -43.52 22.97 -17.22
CA ILE A 28 -42.52 22.66 -16.20
C ILE A 28 -41.64 23.88 -15.96
N ALA A 29 -41.39 24.17 -14.69
CA ALA A 29 -40.40 25.13 -14.24
C ALA A 29 -39.33 24.43 -13.37
N ILE A 30 -38.13 25.00 -13.32
CA ILE A 30 -37.04 24.55 -12.44
C ILE A 30 -36.60 25.70 -11.53
N ASP A 31 -36.35 25.40 -10.25
CA ASP A 31 -35.67 26.33 -9.34
C ASP A 31 -34.19 26.47 -9.73
N HIS A 32 -33.56 27.58 -9.32
CA HIS A 32 -32.10 27.66 -9.28
C HIS A 32 -31.49 26.52 -8.43
N PRO A 33 -30.36 25.93 -8.86
CA PRO A 33 -29.76 24.77 -8.20
C PRO A 33 -29.34 25.06 -6.76
N ALA A 34 -29.82 24.25 -5.81
CA ALA A 34 -29.36 24.24 -4.43
C ALA A 34 -28.13 23.32 -4.28
N ILE A 35 -27.16 23.73 -3.45
CA ILE A 35 -25.91 22.98 -3.22
C ILE A 35 -25.99 22.28 -1.86
N GLN A 36 -25.63 21.00 -1.82
CA GLN A 36 -25.50 20.18 -0.62
C GLN A 36 -24.08 19.62 -0.55
N ALA A 37 -23.30 20.09 0.42
CA ALA A 37 -21.88 19.75 0.56
C ALA A 37 -21.68 18.56 1.51
N SER A 38 -21.03 17.50 1.04
CA SER A 38 -20.67 16.32 1.83
C SER A 38 -19.15 16.21 2.00
N PRO A 39 -18.61 16.13 3.22
CA PRO A 39 -17.17 16.04 3.43
C PRO A 39 -16.63 14.64 3.09
N PHE A 40 -15.39 14.57 2.61
CA PHE A 40 -14.61 13.33 2.55
C PHE A 40 -13.20 13.53 3.12
N GLN A 41 -12.54 12.43 3.47
CA GLN A 41 -11.27 12.37 4.20
C GLN A 41 -10.22 11.61 3.37
N PRO A 42 -8.90 11.70 3.70
CA PRO A 42 -7.88 10.85 3.11
C PRO A 42 -8.14 9.36 3.37
N LEU A 43 -7.58 8.50 2.52
CA LEU A 43 -7.53 7.06 2.80
C LEU A 43 -6.67 6.76 4.04
N PRO A 44 -7.00 5.71 4.81
CA PRO A 44 -6.18 5.28 5.95
C PRO A 44 -4.69 5.15 5.61
N GLY A 45 -3.83 5.60 6.52
CA GLY A 45 -2.37 5.65 6.32
C GLY A 45 -1.87 6.88 5.54
N PHE A 46 -2.73 7.61 4.81
CA PHE A 46 -2.34 8.83 4.11
C PHE A 46 -2.72 10.09 4.92
N GLN A 47 -1.81 11.07 4.97
CA GLN A 47 -2.01 12.30 5.74
C GLN A 47 -2.68 13.45 4.97
N VAL A 48 -2.86 13.31 3.66
CA VAL A 48 -3.34 14.35 2.73
C VAL A 48 -4.12 13.64 1.61
N ILE A 49 -5.15 14.29 1.08
CA ILE A 49 -5.88 13.84 -0.12
C ILE A 49 -5.05 14.22 -1.35
N ASP A 50 -4.53 13.22 -2.08
CA ASP A 50 -4.00 13.43 -3.43
C ASP A 50 -5.13 13.28 -4.47
N GLY A 51 -5.03 14.00 -5.59
CA GLY A 51 -5.94 13.80 -6.71
C GLY A 51 -5.65 12.53 -7.53
N ASP A 52 -4.53 11.84 -7.30
CA ASP A 52 -4.22 10.50 -7.83
C ASP A 52 -4.64 9.37 -6.85
N ASP A 53 -5.34 9.69 -5.75
CA ASP A 53 -5.93 8.72 -4.80
C ASP A 53 -7.25 8.13 -5.30
N TYR A 54 -8.17 8.99 -5.72
CA TYR A 54 -9.55 8.62 -6.06
C TYR A 54 -9.86 8.79 -7.54
N TYR A 55 -10.80 8.01 -8.03
CA TYR A 55 -11.62 8.32 -9.18
C TYR A 55 -12.88 9.06 -8.74
N LEU A 56 -13.42 9.86 -9.66
CA LEU A 56 -14.62 10.67 -9.56
C LEU A 56 -15.52 10.32 -10.76
N ARG A 57 -16.81 10.18 -10.52
CA ARG A 57 -17.84 10.04 -11.57
C ARG A 57 -19.02 10.95 -11.24
N LEU A 58 -19.56 11.64 -12.24
CA LEU A 58 -20.75 12.48 -12.07
C LEU A 58 -22.00 11.74 -12.55
N ILE A 59 -23.05 11.75 -11.73
CA ILE A 59 -24.34 11.09 -11.99
C ILE A 59 -25.45 12.12 -11.90
N SER A 60 -26.37 12.12 -12.87
CA SER A 60 -27.68 12.81 -12.79
C SER A 60 -28.78 11.77 -12.54
N GLU A 61 -29.67 12.04 -11.59
CA GLU A 61 -30.75 11.12 -11.20
C GLU A 61 -31.98 11.90 -10.70
N PHE A 62 -33.18 11.49 -11.11
CA PHE A 62 -34.43 12.18 -10.76
C PHE A 62 -35.21 11.44 -9.67
N ASP A 63 -35.44 12.13 -8.55
CA ASP A 63 -36.19 11.66 -7.39
C ASP A 63 -37.64 12.18 -7.44
N PHE A 64 -38.57 11.31 -7.83
CA PHE A 64 -40.00 11.64 -7.95
C PHE A 64 -40.65 11.84 -6.58
N LYS A 65 -41.13 13.06 -6.28
CA LYS A 65 -41.83 13.41 -5.03
C LYS A 65 -43.34 13.63 -5.21
N GLY A 66 -43.84 13.65 -6.44
CA GLY A 66 -45.26 13.72 -6.76
C GLY A 66 -46.01 12.37 -6.73
N ASN A 67 -47.33 12.42 -6.92
CA ASN A 67 -48.20 11.23 -6.99
C ASN A 67 -47.81 10.27 -8.13
N SER A 68 -48.02 8.97 -7.90
CA SER A 68 -47.59 7.86 -8.78
C SER A 68 -48.14 7.87 -10.21
N VAL A 69 -49.18 8.67 -10.49
CA VAL A 69 -49.75 8.90 -11.84
C VAL A 69 -48.70 9.41 -12.84
N LEU A 70 -47.67 10.12 -12.35
CA LEU A 70 -46.52 10.58 -13.15
C LEU A 70 -45.58 9.45 -13.58
N LYS A 71 -45.56 8.32 -12.85
CA LYS A 71 -44.68 7.15 -13.11
C LYS A 71 -45.28 6.11 -14.05
N SER A 72 -46.60 5.99 -14.12
CA SER A 72 -47.26 5.03 -15.02
C SER A 72 -47.44 5.56 -16.45
N GLY A 73 -47.41 6.89 -16.61
CA GLY A 73 -48.09 7.55 -17.72
C GLY A 73 -49.61 7.30 -17.68
N CYS A 74 -50.32 7.79 -18.70
CA CYS A 74 -51.69 7.34 -18.96
C CYS A 74 -51.65 6.29 -20.07
N THR A 75 -51.96 5.04 -19.74
CA THR A 75 -51.95 3.91 -20.69
C THR A 75 -53.15 3.98 -21.64
N ASN A 76 -53.03 4.80 -22.69
CA ASN A 76 -53.84 4.74 -23.90
C ASN A 76 -52.98 5.16 -25.11
N MET A 77 -53.44 4.81 -26.32
CA MET A 77 -52.59 4.71 -27.51
C MET A 77 -52.08 6.05 -28.06
N THR A 78 -50.96 5.98 -28.77
CA THR A 78 -50.29 7.08 -29.51
C THR A 78 -51.20 7.77 -30.54
N PRO A 79 -50.96 9.07 -30.80
CA PRO A 79 -50.17 9.42 -31.99
C PRO A 79 -48.70 9.75 -31.71
N SER A 80 -47.95 10.03 -32.78
CA SER A 80 -46.65 10.71 -32.71
C SER A 80 -46.84 12.16 -32.25
N TYR A 81 -46.00 12.63 -31.32
CA TYR A 81 -46.03 14.02 -30.88
C TYR A 81 -45.77 14.98 -32.06
N GLU A 82 -46.57 16.05 -32.16
CA GLU A 82 -46.45 17.05 -33.22
C GLU A 82 -45.65 18.29 -32.75
N LYS A 83 -45.06 19.03 -33.70
CA LYS A 83 -44.18 20.18 -33.41
C LYS A 83 -44.83 21.32 -32.62
N SER A 84 -46.16 21.33 -32.52
CA SER A 84 -46.96 22.32 -31.81
C SER A 84 -47.29 21.96 -30.35
N GLU A 85 -46.80 20.84 -29.83
CA GLU A 85 -47.06 20.42 -28.44
C GLU A 85 -46.04 20.99 -27.44
N LEU A 86 -46.48 21.28 -26.21
CA LEU A 86 -45.64 21.85 -25.17
C LEU A 86 -44.55 20.84 -24.79
N SER A 87 -43.30 21.26 -24.87
CA SER A 87 -42.17 20.42 -24.49
C SER A 87 -41.13 21.19 -23.70
N ALA A 88 -40.49 20.49 -22.75
CA ALA A 88 -39.43 21.05 -21.92
C ALA A 88 -38.33 20.00 -21.73
N ALA A 89 -37.07 20.42 -21.81
CA ALA A 89 -35.93 19.54 -21.54
C ALA A 89 -34.82 20.30 -20.82
N LEU A 90 -34.18 19.63 -19.87
CA LEU A 90 -32.91 20.08 -19.31
C LEU A 90 -31.78 19.27 -19.95
N ILE A 91 -30.85 19.95 -20.60
CA ILE A 91 -29.67 19.35 -21.22
C ILE A 91 -28.42 19.90 -20.53
N TYR A 92 -27.51 19.00 -20.18
CA TYR A 92 -26.20 19.32 -19.65
C TYR A 92 -25.15 19.28 -20.76
N SER A 93 -24.21 20.22 -20.73
CA SER A 93 -22.96 20.18 -21.49
C SER A 93 -21.81 19.99 -20.51
N VAL A 94 -21.09 18.87 -20.64
CA VAL A 94 -20.08 18.39 -19.69
C VAL A 94 -18.71 18.44 -20.35
N ARG A 95 -17.85 19.38 -19.94
CA ARG A 95 -16.50 19.56 -20.50
C ARG A 95 -15.40 19.30 -19.46
N ASN A 96 -14.28 18.75 -19.92
CA ASN A 96 -13.04 18.64 -19.15
C ASN A 96 -11.83 18.85 -20.08
N ASP A 97 -11.20 20.02 -19.97
CA ASP A 97 -10.18 20.47 -20.92
C ASP A 97 -8.86 19.69 -20.81
N ILE A 98 -8.50 19.19 -19.62
CA ILE A 98 -7.34 18.30 -19.42
C ILE A 98 -7.47 17.04 -20.27
N LEU A 99 -8.65 16.42 -20.25
CA LEU A 99 -8.93 15.17 -20.96
C LEU A 99 -9.42 15.37 -22.40
N LYS A 100 -9.69 16.62 -22.80
CA LYS A 100 -10.37 16.99 -24.05
C LYS A 100 -11.70 16.25 -24.22
N PHE A 101 -12.37 16.02 -23.10
CA PHE A 101 -13.69 15.41 -23.04
C PHE A 101 -14.76 16.49 -23.18
N ASN A 102 -15.71 16.27 -24.07
CA ASN A 102 -16.95 17.04 -24.15
C ASN A 102 -18.09 16.05 -24.43
N SER A 103 -19.19 16.16 -23.70
CA SER A 103 -20.40 15.37 -23.92
C SER A 103 -21.63 16.18 -23.56
N GLU A 104 -22.72 15.96 -24.28
CA GLU A 104 -24.04 16.43 -23.89
C GLU A 104 -24.87 15.27 -23.33
N ALA A 105 -25.76 15.55 -22.38
CA ALA A 105 -26.58 14.55 -21.71
C ALA A 105 -27.93 15.13 -21.25
N PRO A 106 -29.05 14.40 -21.37
CA PRO A 106 -30.36 14.91 -20.95
C PRO A 106 -30.59 14.62 -19.46
N GLY A 107 -30.97 15.63 -18.68
CA GLY A 107 -31.39 15.47 -17.29
C GLY A 107 -32.84 14.99 -17.17
N PHE A 108 -33.73 15.54 -18.00
CA PHE A 108 -35.09 15.03 -18.23
C PHE A 108 -35.66 15.57 -19.56
N LEU A 109 -36.66 14.87 -20.08
CA LEU A 109 -37.54 15.31 -21.18
C LEU A 109 -38.99 15.28 -20.72
N TYR A 110 -39.73 16.34 -21.03
CA TYR A 110 -41.17 16.47 -20.85
C TYR A 110 -41.84 16.83 -22.18
N GLN A 111 -42.97 16.18 -22.45
CA GLN A 111 -43.83 16.43 -23.61
C GLN A 111 -45.29 16.41 -23.13
N ALA A 112 -46.09 17.40 -23.50
CA ALA A 112 -47.50 17.53 -23.10
C ALA A 112 -48.36 18.06 -24.25
N GLY A 113 -49.37 17.28 -24.60
CA GLY A 113 -50.38 17.64 -25.59
C GLY A 113 -51.63 18.24 -24.97
N ALA A 114 -52.62 18.55 -25.82
CA ALA A 114 -53.88 19.14 -25.39
C ALA A 114 -54.76 18.16 -24.60
N GLY A 115 -54.64 18.15 -23.27
CA GLY A 115 -55.56 17.45 -22.38
C GLY A 115 -54.95 17.01 -21.06
N LYS A 116 -55.77 16.78 -20.03
CA LYS A 116 -55.30 16.48 -18.66
C LYS A 116 -54.50 15.17 -18.53
N CYS A 117 -54.52 14.30 -19.54
CA CYS A 117 -53.91 12.97 -19.51
C CYS A 117 -52.93 12.68 -20.69
N ASN A 118 -52.63 13.65 -21.55
CA ASN A 118 -51.65 13.47 -22.63
C ASN A 118 -50.31 14.14 -22.25
N PHE A 119 -49.49 13.45 -21.47
CA PHE A 119 -48.13 13.87 -21.19
C PHE A 119 -47.18 12.67 -21.04
N LYS A 120 -45.89 12.92 -21.26
CA LYS A 120 -44.79 11.98 -21.08
C LYS A 120 -43.65 12.71 -20.38
N PHE A 121 -43.11 12.09 -19.33
CA PHE A 121 -41.93 12.56 -18.61
C PHE A 121 -40.91 11.43 -18.57
N ASP A 122 -39.75 11.64 -19.19
CA ASP A 122 -38.65 10.67 -19.27
C ASP A 122 -37.44 11.27 -18.56
N ALA A 123 -37.17 10.76 -17.34
CA ALA A 123 -36.04 11.14 -16.52
C ALA A 123 -35.39 9.85 -16.00
N LYS A 124 -34.17 9.57 -16.45
CA LYS A 124 -33.41 8.35 -16.15
C LYS A 124 -32.17 8.71 -15.34
N LYS A 125 -31.56 7.70 -14.72
CA LYS A 125 -30.21 7.82 -14.16
C LYS A 125 -29.21 7.88 -15.33
N VAL A 126 -28.47 8.98 -15.46
CA VAL A 126 -27.51 9.21 -16.54
C VAL A 126 -26.12 9.47 -15.95
N TYR A 127 -25.12 8.78 -16.48
CA TYR A 127 -23.72 9.03 -16.14
C TYR A 127 -23.20 10.20 -16.97
N LEU A 128 -22.98 11.34 -16.33
CA LEU A 128 -22.50 12.58 -16.97
C LEU A 128 -21.00 12.51 -17.30
N THR A 129 -20.25 11.68 -16.57
CA THR A 129 -18.85 11.36 -16.90
C THR A 129 -18.61 9.85 -16.81
N PRO A 130 -17.56 9.35 -17.50
CA PRO A 130 -16.88 8.11 -17.10
C PRO A 130 -16.20 8.27 -15.72
N TRP A 131 -15.51 7.21 -15.26
CA TRP A 131 -14.59 7.34 -14.13
C TRP A 131 -13.35 8.14 -14.55
N ILE A 132 -13.06 9.20 -13.80
CA ILE A 132 -11.96 10.13 -14.06
C ILE A 132 -11.20 10.35 -12.75
N ARG A 133 -9.87 10.29 -12.74
CA ARG A 133 -9.07 10.59 -11.54
C ARG A 133 -9.38 11.97 -10.97
N LEU A 134 -9.45 12.08 -9.65
CA LEU A 134 -9.87 13.28 -8.92
C LEU A 134 -9.02 14.53 -9.26
N ASN A 135 -7.72 14.37 -9.58
CA ASN A 135 -6.84 15.44 -10.05
C ASN A 135 -7.35 16.13 -11.34
N SER A 136 -7.89 15.36 -12.28
CA SER A 136 -8.48 15.83 -13.53
C SER A 136 -9.97 16.12 -13.38
N GLY A 137 -10.71 15.27 -12.67
CA GLY A 137 -12.17 15.31 -12.54
C GLY A 137 -12.68 16.54 -11.77
N LYS A 138 -11.87 17.10 -10.86
CA LYS A 138 -12.17 18.38 -10.20
C LYS A 138 -12.23 19.58 -11.15
N GLN A 139 -11.73 19.44 -12.40
CA GLN A 139 -11.83 20.44 -13.46
C GLN A 139 -12.94 20.15 -14.47
N THR A 140 -13.78 19.13 -14.24
CA THR A 140 -14.99 18.93 -15.05
C THR A 140 -15.97 20.06 -14.77
N MET A 141 -16.29 20.84 -15.79
CA MET A 141 -17.39 21.82 -15.76
C MET A 141 -18.66 21.16 -16.29
N VAL A 142 -19.79 21.50 -15.69
CA VAL A 142 -21.12 21.13 -16.18
C VAL A 142 -21.90 22.43 -16.35
N ASP A 143 -22.20 22.79 -17.59
CA ASP A 143 -23.14 23.86 -17.91
C ASP A 143 -24.52 23.23 -18.14
N TYR A 144 -25.60 23.91 -17.73
CA TYR A 144 -26.97 23.46 -18.00
C TYR A 144 -27.73 24.46 -18.86
N ASN A 145 -28.52 23.92 -19.79
CA ASN A 145 -29.41 24.64 -20.68
C ASN A 145 -30.84 24.11 -20.48
N PHE A 146 -31.76 24.97 -20.05
CA PHE A 146 -33.18 24.63 -19.97
C PHE A 146 -33.89 25.12 -21.22
N TYR A 147 -34.48 24.19 -21.97
CA TYR A 147 -35.23 24.49 -23.19
C TYR A 147 -36.72 24.29 -22.93
N THR A 148 -37.54 25.27 -23.31
CA THR A 148 -39.00 25.16 -23.33
C THR A 148 -39.51 25.59 -24.70
N ASN A 149 -40.34 24.76 -25.34
CA ASN A 149 -41.03 25.12 -26.57
C ASN A 149 -42.48 25.51 -26.24
N ALA A 150 -42.79 26.79 -26.41
CA ALA A 150 -44.14 27.36 -26.39
C ALA A 150 -44.62 27.84 -27.78
N ASN A 151 -43.77 27.75 -28.81
CA ASN A 151 -44.01 28.22 -30.17
C ASN A 151 -43.24 27.34 -31.20
N SER A 152 -43.90 26.28 -31.67
CA SER A 152 -43.74 25.50 -32.94
C SER A 152 -42.37 25.03 -33.47
N ASP A 153 -41.25 25.66 -33.15
CA ASP A 153 -40.07 25.64 -34.04
C ASP A 153 -38.96 24.68 -33.58
N LEU A 154 -39.03 24.19 -32.34
CA LEU A 154 -38.02 23.30 -31.73
C LEU A 154 -38.54 21.87 -31.54
N ASP A 155 -37.94 20.93 -32.28
CA ASP A 155 -38.10 19.50 -32.05
C ASP A 155 -37.17 19.05 -30.90
N VAL A 156 -37.66 19.27 -29.67
CA VAL A 156 -36.98 18.86 -28.43
C VAL A 156 -36.90 17.32 -28.32
N ALA A 157 -37.78 16.58 -29.01
CA ALA A 157 -37.78 15.13 -29.00
C ALA A 157 -36.64 14.55 -29.86
N GLY A 158 -36.41 15.09 -31.06
CA GLY A 158 -35.27 14.76 -31.92
C GLY A 158 -33.94 15.07 -31.24
N LEU A 159 -33.80 16.30 -30.72
CA LEU A 159 -32.59 16.74 -30.00
C LEU A 159 -32.24 15.81 -28.83
N VAL A 160 -33.22 15.49 -27.97
CA VAL A 160 -32.99 14.57 -26.85
C VAL A 160 -32.85 13.11 -27.31
N GLY A 161 -33.36 12.73 -28.48
CA GLY A 161 -33.12 11.43 -29.11
C GLY A 161 -31.65 11.24 -29.49
N ASP A 162 -31.08 12.17 -30.24
CA ASP A 162 -29.68 12.14 -30.66
C ASP A 162 -28.71 12.20 -29.46
N ILE A 163 -29.01 13.07 -28.48
CA ILE A 163 -28.20 13.18 -27.25
C ILE A 163 -28.34 11.90 -26.39
N ASN A 164 -29.49 11.22 -26.37
CA ASN A 164 -29.62 9.91 -25.71
C ASN A 164 -28.80 8.83 -26.45
N ALA A 165 -28.75 8.83 -27.77
CA ALA A 165 -27.91 7.89 -28.53
C ALA A 165 -26.42 8.08 -28.17
N ALA A 166 -25.95 9.33 -28.07
CA ALA A 166 -24.60 9.64 -27.59
C ALA A 166 -24.39 9.26 -26.11
N SER A 167 -25.34 9.59 -25.22
CA SER A 167 -25.25 9.33 -23.77
C SER A 167 -25.22 7.84 -23.43
N ASN A 168 -25.95 7.00 -24.16
CA ASN A 168 -25.95 5.55 -23.93
C ASN A 168 -24.58 4.89 -24.19
N LEU A 169 -23.72 5.51 -25.01
CA LEU A 169 -22.33 5.07 -25.21
C LEU A 169 -21.44 5.32 -23.98
N LEU A 170 -21.81 6.27 -23.11
CA LEU A 170 -21.15 6.50 -21.81
C LEU A 170 -21.72 5.62 -20.70
N ALA A 171 -22.97 5.14 -20.85
CA ALA A 171 -23.71 4.47 -19.78
C ALA A 171 -23.33 2.99 -19.52
N LEU A 172 -22.40 2.42 -20.30
CA LEU A 172 -21.99 1.01 -20.23
C LEU A 172 -21.05 0.71 -19.05
N THR A 173 -21.46 1.03 -17.82
CA THR A 173 -20.78 0.62 -16.58
C THR A 173 -21.77 -0.02 -15.61
N GLY A 174 -21.84 -1.36 -15.61
CA GLY A 174 -22.59 -2.16 -14.65
C GLY A 174 -21.65 -3.04 -13.85
N VAL A 175 -21.65 -2.85 -12.52
CA VAL A 175 -20.91 -3.60 -11.47
C VAL A 175 -19.42 -3.94 -11.73
N GLY A 176 -18.53 -3.27 -10.99
CA GLY A 176 -17.25 -3.86 -10.59
C GLY A 176 -16.15 -4.00 -11.65
N MET A 177 -16.20 -3.26 -12.76
CA MET A 177 -15.18 -3.31 -13.83
C MET A 177 -14.83 -1.90 -14.33
N GLY A 178 -13.52 -1.61 -14.39
CA GLY A 178 -12.98 -0.28 -14.63
C GLY A 178 -13.07 0.23 -16.07
N VAL A 179 -13.36 1.53 -16.22
CA VAL A 179 -13.11 2.30 -17.45
C VAL A 179 -12.63 3.69 -17.10
N ALA A 180 -11.32 3.93 -17.26
CA ALA A 180 -10.78 5.28 -17.38
C ALA A 180 -10.84 5.69 -18.86
N ILE A 181 -11.59 6.75 -19.20
CA ILE A 181 -11.57 7.31 -20.56
C ILE A 181 -10.41 8.31 -20.68
N MET A 182 -9.64 8.16 -21.75
CA MET A 182 -8.22 8.51 -21.78
C MET A 182 -7.96 9.73 -22.64
N GLY A 183 -7.06 10.63 -22.24
CA GLY A 183 -6.77 11.86 -22.99
C GLY A 183 -6.26 11.64 -24.43
N GLN A 184 -5.68 10.46 -24.74
CA GLN A 184 -5.28 10.09 -26.10
C GLN A 184 -6.34 9.32 -26.88
N VAL A 185 -7.16 8.50 -26.22
CA VAL A 185 -8.23 7.72 -26.89
C VAL A 185 -9.48 8.56 -27.11
N ALA A 186 -9.82 9.50 -26.23
CA ALA A 186 -10.86 10.51 -26.48
C ALA A 186 -10.59 11.29 -27.77
N GLY A 187 -9.32 11.65 -28.02
CA GLY A 187 -8.88 12.27 -29.28
C GLY A 187 -8.99 11.41 -30.54
N GLN A 188 -9.19 10.09 -30.41
CA GLN A 188 -9.56 9.20 -31.53
C GLN A 188 -11.06 8.89 -31.54
N TRP A 189 -11.73 8.84 -30.39
CA TRP A 189 -13.18 8.64 -30.27
C TRP A 189 -13.97 9.80 -30.88
N VAL A 190 -13.61 11.04 -30.56
CA VAL A 190 -14.19 12.25 -31.18
C VAL A 190 -13.98 12.25 -32.70
N LYS A 191 -12.81 11.84 -33.18
CA LYS A 191 -12.52 11.74 -34.63
C LYS A 191 -13.32 10.64 -35.31
N ASN A 192 -13.37 9.45 -34.74
CA ASN A 192 -14.11 8.33 -35.31
C ASN A 192 -15.62 8.64 -35.36
N ASN A 193 -16.19 9.27 -34.33
CA ASN A 193 -17.60 9.64 -34.30
C ASN A 193 -17.92 10.78 -35.29
N GLN A 194 -17.00 11.72 -35.52
CA GLN A 194 -17.11 12.68 -36.62
C GLN A 194 -17.06 12.00 -38.00
N GLN A 195 -16.29 10.91 -38.15
CA GLN A 195 -16.20 10.17 -39.41
C GLN A 195 -17.38 9.24 -39.68
N THR A 196 -17.98 8.59 -38.67
CA THR A 196 -19.22 7.81 -38.86
C THR A 196 -20.42 8.70 -39.20
N ALA A 197 -20.48 9.94 -38.71
CA ALA A 197 -21.47 10.92 -39.16
C ALA A 197 -21.34 11.28 -40.67
N THR A 198 -20.15 11.13 -41.27
CA THR A 198 -19.91 11.37 -42.70
C THR A 198 -19.90 10.10 -43.57
N ALA A 199 -19.97 8.90 -42.98
CA ALA A 199 -19.93 7.64 -43.71
C ALA A 199 -21.18 7.38 -44.59
N SER A 200 -22.26 8.14 -44.36
CA SER A 200 -23.54 8.04 -45.08
C SER A 200 -23.67 9.02 -46.27
N ALA A 201 -22.57 9.58 -46.77
CA ALA A 201 -22.59 10.63 -47.82
C ALA A 201 -21.45 10.50 -48.87
N SER A 202 -21.31 9.34 -49.51
CA SER A 202 -20.28 9.09 -50.55
C SER A 202 -20.64 9.66 -51.93
N ALA A 203 -20.73 10.99 -52.07
CA ALA A 203 -20.98 11.65 -53.37
C ALA A 203 -20.35 13.06 -53.52
N ALA A 204 -19.06 13.09 -53.89
CA ALA A 204 -18.33 14.25 -54.44
C ALA A 204 -18.12 15.49 -53.51
N PRO A 205 -17.10 16.35 -53.77
CA PRO A 205 -16.78 17.46 -52.89
C PRO A 205 -17.57 18.75 -53.21
N ALA A 206 -18.16 19.33 -52.17
CA ALA A 206 -18.65 20.71 -52.15
C ALA A 206 -18.07 21.45 -50.93
N GLU A 207 -18.09 22.78 -50.96
CA GLU A 207 -17.49 23.65 -49.94
C GLU A 207 -18.09 23.45 -48.53
N PRO A 208 -17.34 23.78 -47.45
CA PRO A 208 -17.78 23.53 -46.08
C PRO A 208 -19.05 24.33 -45.73
N ALA A 209 -20.19 23.64 -45.77
CA ALA A 209 -21.47 24.15 -45.31
C ALA A 209 -21.36 24.54 -43.82
N LYS A 210 -21.42 25.86 -43.54
CA LYS A 210 -21.55 26.37 -42.18
C LYS A 210 -22.80 25.75 -41.56
N GLN A 211 -22.65 25.11 -40.40
CA GLN A 211 -23.81 24.70 -39.59
C GLN A 211 -24.70 25.93 -39.35
N PRO A 212 -26.02 25.85 -39.58
CA PRO A 212 -26.90 26.99 -39.37
C PRO A 212 -26.95 27.30 -37.88
N SER A 213 -26.36 28.42 -37.48
CA SER A 213 -26.43 28.94 -36.11
C SER A 213 -27.85 29.47 -35.84
N VAL A 214 -28.77 28.56 -35.52
CA VAL A 214 -30.12 28.89 -35.05
C VAL A 214 -29.97 29.71 -33.77
N LYS A 215 -30.65 30.86 -33.70
CA LYS A 215 -30.59 31.75 -32.53
C LYS A 215 -31.50 31.22 -31.43
N HIS A 216 -30.96 30.38 -30.56
CA HIS A 216 -31.66 29.90 -29.38
C HIS A 216 -31.68 30.96 -28.27
N SER A 217 -32.85 31.21 -27.68
CA SER A 217 -32.99 31.95 -26.42
C SER A 217 -32.88 30.97 -25.24
N SER A 218 -31.69 30.41 -25.05
CA SER A 218 -31.36 29.50 -23.95
C SER A 218 -30.34 30.17 -23.04
N GLU A 219 -30.73 30.53 -21.81
CA GLU A 219 -29.76 30.95 -20.81
C GLU A 219 -28.94 29.74 -20.35
N SER A 220 -27.62 29.82 -20.55
CA SER A 220 -26.67 28.78 -20.19
C SER A 220 -26.01 29.13 -18.87
N HIS A 221 -26.10 28.23 -17.89
CA HIS A 221 -25.59 28.48 -16.54
C HIS A 221 -24.57 27.41 -16.14
N SER A 222 -23.37 27.84 -15.75
CA SER A 222 -22.34 26.95 -15.20
C SER A 222 -22.67 26.52 -13.78
N LEU A 223 -22.54 25.23 -13.51
CA LEU A 223 -22.64 24.67 -12.17
C LEU A 223 -21.32 24.81 -11.37
N PRO A 224 -21.40 24.88 -10.03
CA PRO A 224 -20.22 24.84 -9.17
C PRO A 224 -19.46 23.52 -9.33
N ALA A 225 -18.15 23.56 -9.12
CA ALA A 225 -17.29 22.37 -9.21
C ALA A 225 -17.77 21.26 -8.27
N ALA A 226 -18.00 20.06 -8.83
CA ALA A 226 -18.58 18.93 -8.11
C ALA A 226 -17.69 18.36 -7.00
N ALA A 227 -16.37 18.59 -7.05
CA ALA A 227 -15.43 18.15 -6.02
C ALA A 227 -14.34 19.20 -5.78
N SER A 228 -14.00 19.40 -4.51
CA SER A 228 -12.89 20.24 -4.06
C SER A 228 -12.15 19.55 -2.91
N PHE A 229 -10.86 19.82 -2.74
CA PHE A 229 -10.08 19.30 -1.61
C PHE A 229 -8.85 20.17 -1.32
N SER A 230 -8.43 20.20 -0.06
CA SER A 230 -7.22 20.86 0.40
C SER A 230 -6.67 20.13 1.63
N GLY A 231 -5.41 19.68 1.58
CA GLY A 231 -4.77 18.99 2.70
C GLY A 231 -5.56 17.77 3.19
N LYS A 232 -6.09 17.88 4.40
CA LYS A 232 -6.83 16.79 5.09
C LYS A 232 -8.34 16.80 4.84
N THR A 233 -8.89 17.77 4.11
CA THR A 233 -10.35 17.92 3.94
C THR A 233 -10.75 17.99 2.48
N GLY A 234 -11.66 17.08 2.10
CA GLY A 234 -12.33 17.06 0.82
C GLY A 234 -13.80 17.44 0.97
N THR A 235 -14.41 17.97 -0.09
CA THR A 235 -15.84 18.27 -0.14
C THR A 235 -16.41 17.93 -1.51
N LEU A 236 -17.43 17.11 -1.51
CA LEU A 236 -18.25 16.72 -2.65
C LEU A 236 -19.52 17.56 -2.66
N ASN A 237 -19.82 18.20 -3.79
CA ASN A 237 -20.97 19.07 -3.95
C ASN A 237 -22.06 18.33 -4.74
N GLN A 238 -23.09 17.87 -4.04
CA GLN A 238 -24.36 17.47 -4.65
C GLN A 238 -25.14 18.74 -5.03
N ILE A 239 -25.76 18.71 -6.21
CA ILE A 239 -26.52 19.83 -6.78
C ILE A 239 -27.95 19.33 -6.99
N VAL A 240 -28.92 20.10 -6.49
CA VAL A 240 -30.34 19.71 -6.50
C VAL A 240 -31.18 20.80 -7.16
N PHE A 241 -31.75 20.49 -8.32
CA PHE A 241 -32.81 21.29 -8.93
C PHE A 241 -34.15 20.77 -8.42
N LYS A 242 -35.03 21.66 -7.95
CA LYS A 242 -36.43 21.31 -7.70
C LYS A 242 -37.21 21.54 -8.99
N VAL A 243 -38.04 20.57 -9.37
CA VAL A 243 -38.81 20.59 -10.61
C VAL A 243 -40.29 20.65 -10.28
N TYR A 244 -40.97 21.64 -10.85
CA TYR A 244 -42.36 21.99 -10.56
C TYR A 244 -43.22 21.92 -11.81
N GLU A 245 -44.46 21.45 -11.64
CA GLU A 245 -45.52 21.61 -12.61
C GLU A 245 -46.26 22.93 -12.35
N VAL A 246 -46.41 23.74 -13.39
CA VAL A 246 -47.18 24.98 -13.40
C VAL A 246 -48.40 24.77 -14.29
N ALA A 247 -49.59 24.86 -13.70
CA ALA A 247 -50.85 24.75 -14.42
C ALA A 247 -51.37 26.13 -14.81
N GLU A 248 -51.26 26.50 -16.09
CA GLU A 248 -51.91 27.69 -16.64
C GLU A 248 -53.35 27.36 -17.08
N GLY A 249 -54.31 28.22 -16.74
CA GLY A 249 -55.73 28.03 -17.07
C GLY A 249 -56.62 27.69 -15.87
N GLY A 250 -56.74 28.63 -14.92
CA GLY A 250 -57.67 28.56 -13.80
C GLY A 250 -58.01 29.96 -13.27
N ALA A 251 -59.19 30.14 -12.67
CA ALA A 251 -59.75 31.46 -12.35
C ALA A 251 -59.14 32.19 -11.13
N ASN A 252 -57.85 31.97 -10.84
CA ASN A 252 -57.10 32.63 -9.76
C ASN A 252 -55.98 33.51 -10.34
N LEU A 253 -56.29 34.78 -10.62
CA LEU A 253 -55.35 35.78 -11.18
C LEU A 253 -54.14 36.14 -10.29
N PHE A 254 -54.01 35.53 -9.11
CA PHE A 254 -52.97 35.84 -8.11
C PHE A 254 -52.28 34.61 -7.49
N SER A 255 -52.50 33.40 -8.02
CA SER A 255 -51.79 32.20 -7.55
C SER A 255 -51.68 31.13 -8.64
N SER A 256 -50.50 31.00 -9.25
CA SER A 256 -50.12 29.81 -10.00
C SER A 256 -50.06 28.61 -9.04
N ASN A 257 -50.88 27.58 -9.27
CA ASN A 257 -50.82 26.34 -8.48
C ASN A 257 -49.58 25.52 -8.88
N THR A 258 -48.44 25.85 -8.28
CA THR A 258 -47.15 25.16 -8.47
C THR A 258 -47.16 23.83 -7.69
N GLN A 259 -47.20 22.70 -8.40
CA GLN A 259 -47.12 21.38 -7.78
C GLN A 259 -45.69 20.82 -7.90
N PRO A 260 -45.03 20.38 -6.80
CA PRO A 260 -43.71 19.75 -6.90
C PRO A 260 -43.82 18.39 -7.61
N LEU A 261 -43.01 18.19 -8.65
CA LEU A 261 -42.89 16.91 -9.37
C LEU A 261 -41.80 16.02 -8.73
N GLY A 262 -40.67 16.63 -8.39
CA GLY A 262 -39.52 15.93 -7.84
C GLY A 262 -38.26 16.79 -7.74
N GLU A 263 -37.15 16.14 -7.44
CA GLU A 263 -35.81 16.73 -7.36
C GLU A 263 -34.87 16.03 -8.32
N LEU A 264 -34.27 16.79 -9.23
CA LEU A 264 -33.19 16.31 -10.08
C LEU A 264 -31.86 16.55 -9.35
N LYS A 265 -31.15 15.47 -9.06
CA LYS A 265 -29.92 15.49 -8.28
C LYS A 265 -28.75 15.16 -9.20
N ILE A 266 -27.79 16.07 -9.30
CA ILE A 266 -26.46 15.75 -9.80
C ILE A 266 -25.57 15.51 -8.59
N TYR A 267 -24.90 14.36 -8.51
CA TYR A 267 -23.96 14.09 -7.44
C TYR A 267 -22.67 13.45 -7.96
N PRO A 268 -21.52 13.77 -7.33
CA PRO A 268 -20.29 13.02 -7.51
C PRO A 268 -20.32 11.69 -6.72
N GLU A 269 -19.77 10.66 -7.33
CA GLU A 269 -19.41 9.38 -6.71
C GLU A 269 -17.88 9.27 -6.74
N ILE A 270 -17.27 8.72 -5.68
CA ILE A 270 -15.82 8.49 -5.61
C ILE A 270 -15.49 7.04 -5.28
N LEU A 271 -14.42 6.51 -5.89
CA LEU A 271 -13.85 5.18 -5.62
C LEU A 271 -12.32 5.25 -5.58
N PRO A 272 -11.64 4.49 -4.71
CA PRO A 272 -10.17 4.51 -4.57
C PRO A 272 -9.43 3.57 -5.53
N SER A 273 -10.16 2.77 -6.32
CA SER A 273 -9.62 1.74 -7.22
C SER A 273 -10.67 1.36 -8.27
N LEU A 274 -10.22 0.92 -9.45
CA LEU A 274 -11.06 0.33 -10.50
C LEU A 274 -10.67 -1.11 -10.87
N LEU A 275 -9.50 -1.61 -10.42
CA LEU A 275 -9.03 -2.98 -10.68
C LEU A 275 -9.01 -3.87 -9.42
N LEU A 276 -8.88 -3.25 -8.25
CA LEU A 276 -8.69 -3.91 -6.95
C LEU A 276 -9.97 -3.86 -6.10
N LYS A 277 -10.14 -4.84 -5.22
CA LYS A 277 -11.19 -4.86 -4.20
C LYS A 277 -10.84 -3.90 -3.06
N THR A 278 -11.82 -3.24 -2.47
CA THR A 278 -11.63 -2.40 -1.28
C THR A 278 -11.89 -3.18 0.01
N ASN A 279 -10.99 -3.06 0.97
CA ASN A 279 -11.19 -3.56 2.34
C ASN A 279 -12.26 -2.76 3.10
N ALA A 280 -12.64 -3.25 4.29
CA ALA A 280 -13.59 -2.59 5.18
C ALA A 280 -13.20 -1.13 5.52
N ASP A 281 -11.90 -0.83 5.61
CA ASP A 281 -11.35 0.50 5.85
C ASP A 281 -11.33 1.41 4.60
N GLY A 282 -11.84 0.93 3.46
CA GLY A 282 -11.86 1.64 2.18
C GLY A 282 -10.54 1.67 1.41
N LEU A 283 -9.44 1.10 1.95
CA LEU A 283 -8.20 0.93 1.20
C LEU A 283 -8.35 -0.14 0.10
N PRO A 284 -7.80 0.08 -1.11
CA PRO A 284 -7.60 -0.98 -2.10
C PRO A 284 -6.66 -2.07 -1.57
N ASP A 285 -7.04 -3.33 -1.72
CA ASP A 285 -6.20 -4.48 -1.41
C ASP A 285 -5.68 -5.12 -2.70
N ALA A 286 -4.37 -5.32 -2.77
CA ALA A 286 -3.71 -5.96 -3.90
C ALA A 286 -3.11 -7.33 -3.54
N ARG A 287 -3.39 -7.87 -2.34
CA ARG A 287 -2.96 -9.22 -1.94
C ARG A 287 -3.64 -10.31 -2.75
N ASP A 288 -2.95 -11.44 -2.85
CA ASP A 288 -3.42 -12.70 -3.44
C ASP A 288 -3.89 -12.64 -4.92
N LEU A 289 -3.54 -11.56 -5.62
CA LEU A 289 -3.70 -11.41 -7.08
C LEU A 289 -2.47 -11.92 -7.85
N SER A 290 -2.58 -11.96 -9.17
CA SER A 290 -1.49 -12.21 -10.14
C SER A 290 -1.49 -11.21 -11.30
N MET A 291 -0.38 -11.16 -12.06
CA MET A 291 -0.29 -10.35 -13.28
C MET A 291 -1.31 -10.81 -14.34
N GLU A 292 -1.58 -12.11 -14.38
CA GLU A 292 -2.54 -12.75 -15.25
C GLU A 292 -3.97 -12.30 -14.91
N GLU A 293 -4.40 -12.38 -13.65
CA GLU A 293 -5.76 -11.98 -13.23
C GLU A 293 -6.00 -10.48 -13.43
N ILE A 294 -5.04 -9.64 -13.07
CA ILE A 294 -5.14 -8.19 -13.31
C ILE A 294 -5.10 -7.90 -14.83
N GLY A 295 -4.28 -8.63 -15.60
CA GLY A 295 -4.21 -8.53 -17.06
C GLY A 295 -5.50 -8.95 -17.77
N TYR A 296 -6.23 -9.94 -17.23
CA TYR A 296 -7.54 -10.38 -17.71
C TYR A 296 -8.71 -9.51 -17.27
N SER A 297 -8.51 -8.54 -16.36
CA SER A 297 -9.57 -7.63 -15.91
C SER A 297 -10.24 -6.94 -17.11
N PRO A 298 -11.56 -7.14 -17.32
CA PRO A 298 -12.23 -6.64 -18.51
C PRO A 298 -12.60 -5.16 -18.38
N ILE A 299 -12.29 -4.41 -19.44
CA ILE A 299 -12.43 -2.97 -19.59
C ILE A 299 -13.37 -2.72 -20.77
N LYS A 300 -14.35 -1.85 -20.59
CA LYS A 300 -15.28 -1.47 -21.67
C LYS A 300 -14.67 -0.37 -22.53
N SER A 301 -14.35 -0.73 -23.77
CA SER A 301 -13.87 0.17 -24.82
C SER A 301 -15.02 0.58 -25.75
N ALA A 302 -14.79 1.57 -26.60
CA ALA A 302 -15.74 1.96 -27.66
C ALA A 302 -16.01 0.83 -28.68
N SER A 303 -15.18 -0.21 -28.71
CA SER A 303 -15.31 -1.41 -29.54
C SER A 303 -15.88 -2.63 -28.79
N GLY A 304 -16.31 -2.47 -27.53
CA GLY A 304 -16.79 -3.56 -26.66
C GLY A 304 -15.82 -3.88 -25.52
N GLU A 305 -16.03 -5.01 -24.85
CA GLU A 305 -15.15 -5.48 -23.76
C GLU A 305 -13.80 -5.98 -24.31
N ILE A 306 -12.71 -5.45 -23.76
CA ILE A 306 -11.31 -5.87 -23.99
C ILE A 306 -10.63 -6.06 -22.64
N ASN A 307 -9.59 -6.88 -22.53
CA ASN A 307 -8.86 -6.99 -21.26
C ASN A 307 -7.74 -5.95 -21.11
N LEU A 308 -7.27 -5.72 -19.87
CA LEU A 308 -6.22 -4.74 -19.57
C LEU A 308 -4.93 -4.99 -20.35
N GLN A 309 -4.52 -6.25 -20.54
CA GLN A 309 -3.33 -6.56 -21.32
C GLN A 309 -3.51 -6.15 -22.80
N GLN A 310 -4.63 -6.50 -23.42
CA GLN A 310 -4.97 -6.11 -24.78
C GLN A 310 -5.02 -4.59 -24.93
N LEU A 311 -5.56 -3.87 -23.94
CA LEU A 311 -5.58 -2.41 -23.94
C LEU A 311 -4.15 -1.82 -23.96
N ILE A 312 -3.26 -2.34 -23.11
CA ILE A 312 -1.85 -1.93 -23.04
C ILE A 312 -1.12 -2.25 -24.36
N GLU A 313 -1.40 -3.40 -24.97
CA GLU A 313 -0.81 -3.84 -26.23
C GLU A 313 -1.33 -3.06 -27.45
N GLN A 314 -2.60 -2.64 -27.44
CA GLN A 314 -3.23 -1.86 -28.51
C GLN A 314 -3.01 -0.35 -28.38
N ALA A 315 -2.60 0.14 -27.21
CA ALA A 315 -2.35 1.56 -26.96
C ALA A 315 -1.28 2.13 -27.92
N LYS A 316 -1.68 3.13 -28.72
CA LYS A 316 -0.80 3.87 -29.66
C LYS A 316 0.05 4.92 -28.94
N HIS A 317 0.82 4.48 -27.95
CA HIS A 317 1.59 5.33 -27.04
C HIS A 317 3.09 5.38 -27.42
N PRO A 318 3.78 6.54 -27.39
CA PRO A 318 5.22 6.61 -27.67
C PRO A 318 6.06 5.83 -26.65
N ALA A 319 5.63 5.76 -25.39
CA ALA A 319 6.24 4.93 -24.35
C ALA A 319 5.51 3.58 -24.21
N LYS A 320 5.34 2.83 -25.30
CA LYS A 320 4.78 1.47 -25.25
C LYS A 320 5.78 0.52 -24.56
N PRO A 321 5.40 -0.19 -23.47
CA PRO A 321 6.26 -1.14 -22.80
C PRO A 321 6.35 -2.46 -23.58
N ASN A 322 7.46 -3.17 -23.44
CA ASN A 322 7.47 -4.63 -23.64
C ASN A 322 6.91 -5.29 -22.37
N LEU A 323 5.84 -6.09 -22.51
CA LEU A 323 5.26 -6.87 -21.41
C LEU A 323 5.96 -8.23 -21.20
N LYS A 324 6.87 -8.61 -22.09
CA LYS A 324 7.72 -9.80 -22.00
C LYS A 324 9.19 -9.43 -22.32
N PRO A 325 9.84 -8.60 -21.50
CA PRO A 325 11.29 -8.32 -21.59
C PRO A 325 12.13 -9.54 -21.20
N ASP A 326 13.46 -9.45 -21.30
CA ASP A 326 14.30 -10.36 -20.54
C ASP A 326 14.17 -10.05 -19.04
N TRP A 327 13.46 -10.92 -18.32
CA TRP A 327 13.25 -10.84 -16.87
C TRP A 327 14.54 -10.91 -16.04
N ASN A 328 15.69 -11.22 -16.64
CA ASN A 328 17.00 -11.23 -15.99
C ASN A 328 17.79 -9.92 -16.22
N ASN A 329 17.39 -9.09 -17.19
CA ASN A 329 18.05 -7.83 -17.52
C ASN A 329 17.47 -6.68 -16.69
N TYR A 330 18.21 -6.23 -15.68
CA TYR A 330 17.79 -5.14 -14.79
C TYR A 330 17.45 -3.84 -15.53
N GLU A 331 18.28 -3.41 -16.48
CA GLU A 331 18.10 -2.14 -17.20
C GLU A 331 16.89 -2.19 -18.15
N GLU A 332 16.68 -3.33 -18.83
CA GLU A 332 15.48 -3.53 -19.65
C GLU A 332 14.21 -3.59 -18.78
N MET A 333 14.27 -4.27 -17.63
CA MET A 333 13.17 -4.36 -16.68
C MET A 333 12.78 -2.98 -16.11
N GLU A 334 13.76 -2.19 -15.66
CA GLU A 334 13.52 -0.84 -15.15
C GLU A 334 12.99 0.11 -16.24
N SER A 335 13.55 0.04 -17.45
CA SER A 335 13.09 0.81 -18.60
C SER A 335 11.64 0.49 -18.99
N ASN A 336 11.27 -0.80 -19.03
CA ASN A 336 9.89 -1.20 -19.36
C ASN A 336 8.92 -0.98 -18.20
N CYS A 337 9.35 -1.10 -16.95
CA CYS A 337 8.61 -0.66 -15.76
C CYS A 337 8.24 0.83 -15.88
N ARG A 338 9.22 1.69 -16.20
CA ARG A 338 8.99 3.14 -16.36
C ARG A 338 8.02 3.44 -17.50
N LYS A 339 8.16 2.76 -18.65
CA LYS A 339 7.21 2.88 -19.78
C LYS A 339 5.79 2.47 -19.37
N LEU A 340 5.64 1.34 -18.67
CA LEU A 340 4.35 0.83 -18.17
C LEU A 340 3.73 1.81 -17.17
N LYS A 341 4.51 2.37 -16.25
CA LYS A 341 4.04 3.39 -15.28
C LYS A 341 3.51 4.65 -15.96
N VAL A 342 4.24 5.17 -16.96
CA VAL A 342 3.79 6.34 -17.74
C VAL A 342 2.53 5.99 -18.54
N LEU A 343 2.54 4.88 -19.27
CA LEU A 343 1.37 4.42 -20.02
C LEU A 343 0.13 4.28 -19.14
N MET A 344 0.20 3.55 -18.03
CA MET A 344 -0.92 3.40 -17.09
C MET A 344 -1.42 4.74 -16.55
N LYS A 345 -0.51 5.69 -16.28
CA LYS A 345 -0.88 7.06 -15.87
C LYS A 345 -1.62 7.83 -16.97
N ASP A 346 -1.30 7.60 -18.24
CA ASP A 346 -1.86 8.32 -19.39
C ASP A 346 -3.11 7.62 -19.99
N LEU A 347 -3.26 6.31 -19.76
CA LEU A 347 -4.54 5.57 -19.81
C LEU A 347 -5.49 6.01 -18.69
N GLY A 348 -5.00 6.78 -17.70
CA GLY A 348 -5.83 7.40 -16.66
C GLY A 348 -5.95 6.61 -15.35
N PHE A 349 -5.14 5.58 -15.12
CA PHE A 349 -5.16 4.84 -13.85
C PHE A 349 -4.51 5.61 -12.70
N ASN A 350 -5.15 5.56 -11.53
CA ASN A 350 -4.72 6.19 -10.28
C ASN A 350 -3.47 5.51 -9.69
N LYS A 351 -2.98 5.97 -8.53
CA LYS A 351 -1.74 5.43 -7.94
C LYS A 351 -1.85 3.97 -7.49
N PHE A 352 -3.01 3.54 -7.00
CA PHE A 352 -3.23 2.20 -6.48
C PHE A 352 -3.26 1.15 -7.61
N ASP A 353 -4.17 1.33 -8.59
CA ASP A 353 -4.30 0.43 -9.75
C ASP A 353 -2.99 0.32 -10.54
N ARG A 354 -2.32 1.46 -10.77
CA ARG A 354 -1.03 1.54 -11.46
C ARG A 354 0.07 0.79 -10.71
N ASN A 355 0.17 0.96 -9.39
CA ASN A 355 1.27 0.38 -8.63
C ASN A 355 1.05 -1.11 -8.35
N ALA A 356 -0.20 -1.60 -8.29
CA ALA A 356 -0.47 -3.04 -8.30
C ALA A 356 -0.01 -3.68 -9.63
N VAL A 357 -0.38 -3.11 -10.78
CA VAL A 357 0.08 -3.59 -12.10
C VAL A 357 1.62 -3.58 -12.22
N ILE A 358 2.29 -2.55 -11.71
CA ILE A 358 3.77 -2.50 -11.72
C ILE A 358 4.38 -3.55 -10.79
N TYR A 359 3.87 -3.71 -9.56
CA TYR A 359 4.33 -4.76 -8.65
C TYR A 359 4.26 -6.13 -9.33
N TYR A 360 3.11 -6.47 -9.91
CA TYR A 360 2.89 -7.77 -10.54
C TYR A 360 3.66 -7.97 -11.84
N PHE A 361 3.98 -6.91 -12.58
CA PHE A 361 4.96 -6.96 -13.66
C PHE A 361 6.38 -7.29 -13.13
N LEU A 362 6.79 -6.65 -12.03
CA LEU A 362 8.13 -6.83 -11.46
C LEU A 362 8.34 -8.18 -10.74
N THR A 363 7.29 -8.84 -10.21
CA THR A 363 7.41 -10.15 -9.51
C THR A 363 8.05 -11.27 -10.36
N LYS A 364 8.09 -11.12 -11.68
CA LYS A 364 8.72 -12.11 -12.59
C LYS A 364 10.24 -11.97 -12.64
N ASN A 365 10.80 -10.78 -12.37
CA ASN A 365 12.24 -10.54 -12.30
C ASN A 365 12.84 -11.00 -10.95
N ASN A 366 14.10 -11.44 -10.96
CA ASN A 366 14.76 -11.97 -9.76
C ASN A 366 15.38 -10.87 -8.87
N ASP A 367 15.80 -9.73 -9.44
CA ASP A 367 16.31 -8.61 -8.65
C ASP A 367 15.22 -7.97 -7.79
N TRP A 368 13.98 -7.90 -8.28
CA TRP A 368 12.81 -7.48 -7.50
C TRP A 368 12.55 -8.38 -6.29
N LYS A 369 12.70 -9.71 -6.44
CA LYS A 369 12.57 -10.67 -5.34
C LYS A 369 13.72 -10.52 -4.33
N ASN A 370 14.92 -10.18 -4.81
CA ASN A 370 16.09 -9.93 -3.97
C ASN A 370 16.00 -8.58 -3.23
N TYR A 371 15.46 -7.55 -3.87
CA TYR A 371 15.19 -6.24 -3.25
C TYR A 371 14.11 -6.36 -2.16
N ASN A 372 13.07 -7.17 -2.39
CA ASN A 372 11.98 -7.43 -1.45
C ASN A 372 12.22 -8.69 -0.58
N ILE A 373 13.48 -8.93 -0.20
CA ILE A 373 13.87 -10.02 0.71
C ILE A 373 13.26 -9.82 2.11
N SER A 374 12.72 -10.90 2.71
CA SER A 374 12.16 -10.83 4.06
C SER A 374 13.26 -10.61 5.11
N PRO A 375 12.99 -9.89 6.22
CA PRO A 375 13.98 -9.66 7.28
C PRO A 375 14.57 -10.96 7.85
N GLN A 376 13.79 -12.03 7.93
CA GLN A 376 14.27 -13.35 8.38
C GLN A 376 15.35 -13.91 7.44
N LYS A 377 15.10 -13.89 6.12
CA LYS A 377 16.06 -14.39 5.12
C LYS A 377 17.25 -13.43 4.92
N ALA A 378 17.04 -12.13 5.14
CA ALA A 378 18.10 -11.13 5.18
C ALA A 378 19.06 -11.32 6.38
N MET A 379 18.61 -12.00 7.45
CA MET A 379 19.38 -12.24 8.68
C MET A 379 19.96 -13.66 8.80
N SER A 380 19.78 -14.56 7.81
CA SER A 380 20.48 -15.85 7.82
C SER A 380 21.99 -15.68 7.55
N ASP A 381 22.80 -16.72 7.79
CA ASP A 381 24.25 -16.66 7.57
C ASP A 381 24.64 -16.76 6.07
N ASP A 382 23.69 -17.12 5.20
CA ASP A 382 23.93 -17.37 3.78
C ASP A 382 24.33 -16.13 2.98
N ILE A 383 23.83 -14.94 3.37
CA ILE A 383 23.86 -13.75 2.53
C ILE A 383 24.89 -12.73 3.02
N ARG A 384 26.03 -12.69 2.33
CA ARG A 384 27.15 -11.79 2.64
C ARG A 384 26.74 -10.31 2.51
N PRO A 385 27.24 -9.39 3.37
CA PRO A 385 26.89 -7.96 3.31
C PRO A 385 27.06 -7.30 1.94
N LYS A 386 28.10 -7.69 1.17
CA LYS A 386 28.33 -7.20 -0.20
C LYS A 386 27.19 -7.57 -1.17
N ILE A 387 26.53 -8.71 -0.96
CA ILE A 387 25.38 -9.15 -1.76
C ILE A 387 24.13 -8.38 -1.33
N MET A 388 23.92 -8.17 -0.03
CA MET A 388 22.83 -7.33 0.49
C MET A 388 22.91 -5.88 -0.02
N ALA A 389 24.12 -5.31 -0.12
CA ALA A 389 24.32 -4.00 -0.74
C ALA A 389 23.95 -3.99 -2.23
N ALA A 390 24.27 -5.05 -2.98
CA ALA A 390 23.90 -5.19 -4.39
C ALA A 390 22.38 -5.37 -4.59
N TYR A 391 21.70 -6.06 -3.68
CA TYR A 391 20.24 -6.16 -3.68
C TYR A 391 19.59 -4.81 -3.41
N ARG A 392 20.06 -4.07 -2.39
CA ARG A 392 19.59 -2.72 -2.07
C ARG A 392 19.85 -1.72 -3.21
N SER A 393 20.93 -1.87 -3.99
CA SER A 393 21.22 -0.97 -5.12
C SER A 393 20.35 -1.18 -6.37
N LYS A 394 19.53 -2.24 -6.40
CA LYS A 394 18.57 -2.50 -7.49
C LYS A 394 17.16 -2.12 -7.05
N ASP A 395 16.99 -0.87 -6.67
CA ASP A 395 15.77 -0.28 -6.11
C ASP A 395 14.77 0.22 -7.15
N PHE A 396 15.00 -0.04 -8.45
CA PHE A 396 14.14 0.40 -9.56
C PHE A 396 13.81 1.90 -9.52
N SER A 397 14.70 2.74 -8.98
CA SER A 397 14.47 4.17 -8.73
C SER A 397 14.21 5.03 -9.98
N GLN A 398 14.54 4.57 -11.20
CA GLN A 398 14.11 5.25 -12.43
C GLN A 398 12.64 4.96 -12.78
N CYS A 399 12.04 3.91 -12.18
CA CYS A 399 10.62 3.58 -12.29
C CYS A 399 9.82 4.02 -11.06
N LEU A 400 10.28 3.71 -9.84
CA LEU A 400 9.52 3.82 -8.59
C LEU A 400 10.10 4.92 -7.67
N ALA A 401 9.22 5.71 -7.07
CA ALA A 401 9.56 6.67 -6.02
C ALA A 401 9.30 6.06 -4.62
N SER A 402 9.81 6.71 -3.58
CA SER A 402 9.51 6.40 -2.16
C SER A 402 8.02 6.17 -1.90
N ASP A 403 7.19 7.00 -2.53
CA ASP A 403 5.77 7.06 -2.30
C ASP A 403 5.04 5.90 -3.00
N ASP A 404 5.59 5.37 -4.10
CA ASP A 404 5.07 4.17 -4.74
C ASP A 404 5.30 2.93 -3.85
N TYR A 405 6.46 2.84 -3.19
CA TYR A 405 6.74 1.79 -2.19
C TYR A 405 5.80 1.89 -0.97
N ALA A 406 5.53 3.11 -0.49
CA ALA A 406 4.56 3.33 0.59
C ALA A 406 3.14 2.92 0.15
N VAL A 407 2.73 3.24 -1.08
CA VAL A 407 1.44 2.84 -1.66
C VAL A 407 1.34 1.32 -1.82
N MET A 408 2.37 0.65 -2.37
CA MET A 408 2.39 -0.80 -2.50
C MET A 408 2.26 -1.49 -1.12
N LYS A 409 3.01 -1.02 -0.12
CA LYS A 409 2.94 -1.57 1.25
C LYS A 409 1.59 -1.32 1.91
N ALA A 410 0.94 -0.18 1.64
CA ALA A 410 -0.42 0.12 2.11
C ALA A 410 -1.49 -0.78 1.47
N MET A 411 -1.29 -1.25 0.24
CA MET A 411 -2.13 -2.27 -0.41
C MET A 411 -1.82 -3.71 0.03
N GLY A 412 -1.02 -3.89 1.09
CA GLY A 412 -0.65 -5.19 1.64
C GLY A 412 0.41 -5.97 0.83
N LEU A 413 1.05 -5.35 -0.17
CA LEU A 413 2.06 -6.00 -0.99
C LEU A 413 3.39 -6.14 -0.26
N ALA A 414 4.10 -7.24 -0.52
CA ALA A 414 5.38 -7.56 0.08
C ALA A 414 6.51 -6.72 -0.55
N VAL A 415 6.67 -5.47 -0.09
CA VAL A 415 7.75 -4.57 -0.51
C VAL A 415 8.57 -4.00 0.64
N ASN A 416 9.88 -3.87 0.41
CA ASN A 416 10.82 -3.21 1.33
C ASN A 416 10.91 -1.72 1.01
N THR A 417 10.53 -0.87 1.97
CA THR A 417 10.76 0.58 1.88
C THR A 417 12.21 0.93 2.27
N PRO A 418 12.68 2.17 2.03
CA PRO A 418 13.98 2.62 2.52
C PRO A 418 14.17 2.51 4.04
N SER A 419 13.09 2.58 4.84
CA SER A 419 13.17 2.37 6.29
C SER A 419 13.35 0.90 6.66
N ASP A 420 12.69 -0.02 5.95
CA ASP A 420 12.88 -1.46 6.16
C ASP A 420 14.33 -1.87 5.82
N TRP A 421 14.86 -1.33 4.70
CA TRP A 421 16.26 -1.51 4.31
C TRP A 421 17.27 -0.93 5.30
N ASN A 422 16.93 0.15 6.00
CA ASN A 422 17.76 0.67 7.10
C ASN A 422 17.69 -0.25 8.32
N GLN A 423 16.50 -0.73 8.72
CA GLN A 423 16.35 -1.68 9.83
C GLN A 423 17.10 -2.99 9.57
N ILE A 424 17.03 -3.53 8.34
CA ILE A 424 17.81 -4.69 7.89
C ILE A 424 19.32 -4.41 7.98
N SER A 425 19.77 -3.24 7.50
CA SER A 425 21.18 -2.84 7.57
C SER A 425 21.70 -2.69 8.99
N GLU A 426 20.93 -2.07 9.89
CA GLU A 426 21.29 -1.94 11.32
C GLU A 426 21.35 -3.30 12.02
N SER A 427 20.41 -4.19 11.71
CA SER A 427 20.36 -5.55 12.29
C SER A 427 21.56 -6.37 11.82
N GLY A 428 21.92 -6.25 10.54
CA GLY A 428 23.13 -6.84 9.96
C GLY A 428 24.41 -6.28 10.57
N GLN A 429 24.49 -4.96 10.78
CA GLN A 429 25.65 -4.34 11.45
C GLN A 429 25.79 -4.78 12.91
N LYS A 430 24.69 -4.85 13.68
CA LYS A 430 24.69 -5.38 15.06
C LYS A 430 25.16 -6.85 15.09
N LYS A 431 24.74 -7.65 14.10
CA LYS A 431 25.19 -9.03 13.90
C LYS A 431 26.71 -9.09 13.60
N GLU A 432 27.19 -8.31 12.64
CA GLU A 432 28.61 -8.26 12.25
C GLU A 432 29.52 -7.75 13.40
N GLN A 433 29.07 -6.73 14.14
CA GLN A 433 29.77 -6.20 15.33
C GLN A 433 29.95 -7.24 16.44
N PHE A 434 29.04 -8.21 16.58
CA PHE A 434 29.17 -9.31 17.53
C PHE A 434 30.03 -10.45 16.97
N PHE A 435 29.79 -10.87 15.71
CA PHE A 435 30.46 -12.04 15.14
C PHE A 435 31.92 -11.81 14.77
N THR A 436 32.32 -10.60 14.34
CA THR A 436 33.72 -10.34 13.97
C THR A 436 34.69 -10.45 15.18
N PRO A 437 34.41 -9.88 16.37
CA PRO A 437 35.19 -10.16 17.57
C PRO A 437 35.15 -11.62 17.98
N LEU A 438 33.98 -12.27 17.97
CA LEU A 438 33.84 -13.69 18.31
C LEU A 438 34.76 -14.58 17.47
N LYS A 439 34.78 -14.39 16.14
CA LYS A 439 35.64 -15.16 15.22
C LYS A 439 37.13 -14.80 15.32
N SER A 440 37.48 -13.57 15.71
CA SER A 440 38.88 -13.26 16.03
C SER A 440 39.34 -14.00 17.29
N ILE A 441 38.56 -13.88 18.36
CA ILE A 441 38.85 -14.51 19.66
C ILE A 441 38.89 -16.04 19.51
N GLU A 442 37.95 -16.65 18.79
CA GLU A 442 37.98 -18.08 18.46
C GLU A 442 39.32 -18.51 17.85
N ARG A 443 39.77 -17.83 16.79
CA ARG A 443 41.02 -18.15 16.10
C ARG A 443 42.23 -18.00 17.03
N GLN A 444 42.22 -17.00 17.90
CA GLN A 444 43.31 -16.72 18.85
C GLN A 444 43.31 -17.73 20.01
N LEU A 445 42.14 -18.07 20.55
CA LEU A 445 41.94 -19.04 21.62
C LEU A 445 42.26 -20.47 21.16
N ILE A 446 41.86 -20.88 19.95
CA ILE A 446 42.22 -22.17 19.35
C ILE A 446 43.72 -22.25 19.06
N SER A 447 44.38 -21.14 18.70
CA SER A 447 45.85 -21.06 18.58
C SER A 447 46.53 -21.32 19.92
N VAL A 448 46.08 -20.68 21.00
CA VAL A 448 46.58 -20.89 22.36
C VAL A 448 46.37 -22.35 22.80
N LEU A 449 45.14 -22.86 22.69
CA LEU A 449 44.77 -24.19 23.22
C LEU A 449 45.43 -25.37 22.48
N LYS A 450 45.93 -25.15 21.25
CA LYS A 450 46.70 -26.16 20.48
C LYS A 450 48.22 -26.02 20.62
N ASN A 451 48.70 -25.07 21.42
CA ASN A 451 50.13 -24.79 21.56
C ASN A 451 50.74 -25.59 22.72
N PRO A 452 51.78 -26.43 22.49
CA PRO A 452 52.41 -27.21 23.56
C PRO A 452 53.36 -26.42 24.47
N ASN A 453 53.65 -25.14 24.18
CA ASN A 453 54.60 -24.32 24.95
C ASN A 453 53.88 -23.25 25.80
N ILE A 454 53.89 -23.45 27.13
CA ILE A 454 53.27 -22.57 28.13
C ILE A 454 53.72 -21.10 28.00
N THR A 455 55.00 -20.84 27.71
CA THR A 455 55.50 -19.46 27.59
C THR A 455 55.00 -18.76 26.31
N GLU A 456 54.75 -19.52 25.24
CA GLU A 456 54.15 -18.98 24.03
C GLU A 456 52.61 -18.88 24.17
N MET A 457 51.97 -19.76 24.93
CA MET A 457 50.56 -19.60 25.34
C MET A 457 50.37 -18.31 26.15
N GLU A 458 51.22 -18.06 27.15
CA GLU A 458 51.21 -16.81 27.94
C GLU A 458 51.35 -15.57 27.04
N ARG A 459 52.34 -15.59 26.12
CA ARG A 459 52.57 -14.50 25.16
C ARG A 459 51.39 -14.26 24.21
N GLN A 460 50.71 -15.33 23.79
CA GLN A 460 49.52 -15.24 22.94
C GLN A 460 48.26 -14.85 23.73
N LEU A 461 48.17 -15.20 25.02
CA LEU A 461 47.06 -14.84 25.91
C LEU A 461 47.10 -13.40 26.37
N TYR A 462 48.26 -12.87 26.77
CA TYR A 462 48.39 -11.53 27.35
C TYR A 462 47.61 -10.40 26.60
N PRO A 463 47.71 -10.25 25.26
CA PRO A 463 46.95 -9.22 24.53
C PRO A 463 45.44 -9.48 24.43
N LEU A 464 44.96 -10.69 24.74
CA LEU A 464 43.56 -11.11 24.63
C LEU A 464 42.77 -10.86 25.91
N LEU A 465 43.41 -10.72 27.08
CA LEU A 465 42.72 -10.69 28.37
C LEU A 465 42.62 -9.26 28.93
N ILE A 466 41.49 -8.94 29.58
CA ILE A 466 41.30 -7.68 30.32
C ILE A 466 40.37 -7.87 31.52
N THR A 467 40.66 -7.24 32.66
CA THR A 467 39.65 -7.03 33.72
C THR A 467 39.53 -5.57 34.11
N GLY A 468 38.32 -5.11 34.41
CA GLY A 468 38.09 -3.77 34.98
C GLY A 468 38.69 -3.56 36.38
N LYS A 469 39.25 -4.60 37.02
CA LYS A 469 39.87 -4.55 38.35
C LYS A 469 41.42 -4.59 38.33
N ARG A 470 42.05 -5.14 37.29
CA ARG A 470 43.54 -5.23 37.17
C ARG A 470 44.12 -4.81 35.81
N GLY A 471 43.28 -4.54 34.80
CA GLY A 471 43.72 -4.14 33.46
C GLY A 471 44.05 -5.31 32.53
N ASP A 472 44.88 -5.03 31.53
CA ASP A 472 45.29 -5.97 30.48
C ASP A 472 46.10 -7.15 31.01
N GLY A 473 46.01 -8.30 30.34
CA GLY A 473 46.72 -9.53 30.71
C GLY A 473 46.10 -10.29 31.90
N THR A 474 44.89 -9.92 32.35
CA THR A 474 44.15 -10.60 33.42
C THR A 474 42.73 -10.95 32.99
N VAL A 475 42.15 -12.02 33.55
CA VAL A 475 40.78 -12.46 33.25
C VAL A 475 40.07 -12.95 34.52
N LEU A 476 38.74 -12.85 34.58
CA LEU A 476 37.95 -13.53 35.61
C LEU A 476 37.74 -15.00 35.22
N LEU A 477 38.25 -15.94 36.01
CA LEU A 477 38.13 -17.38 35.78
C LEU A 477 37.11 -18.01 36.73
N GLN A 478 36.14 -18.75 36.20
CA GLN A 478 35.08 -19.43 36.94
C GLN A 478 35.06 -20.94 36.64
N ASN A 479 34.73 -21.73 37.67
CA ASN A 479 34.59 -23.19 37.59
C ASN A 479 33.17 -23.61 37.96
N HIS A 480 32.44 -24.18 37.01
CA HIS A 480 31.13 -24.83 37.21
C HIS A 480 31.16 -26.31 36.80
N LEU A 481 32.35 -26.89 36.55
CA LEU A 481 32.55 -28.32 36.29
C LEU A 481 32.82 -29.14 37.58
N GLY A 482 32.90 -28.49 38.74
CA GLY A 482 33.10 -29.16 40.04
C GLY A 482 34.51 -29.73 40.19
N ASP A 483 34.70 -30.98 39.76
CA ASP A 483 35.91 -31.82 39.93
C ASP A 483 37.15 -31.33 39.12
N PHE A 484 37.10 -30.13 38.54
CA PHE A 484 38.06 -29.60 37.57
C PHE A 484 39.44 -29.20 38.13
N GLY A 485 39.69 -29.40 39.43
CA GLY A 485 41.01 -29.22 40.04
C GLY A 485 41.60 -27.80 40.06
N LEU A 486 40.83 -26.77 39.70
CA LEU A 486 41.34 -25.39 39.58
C LEU A 486 41.99 -24.85 40.88
N GLU A 487 41.54 -25.32 42.05
CA GLU A 487 42.11 -24.96 43.36
C GLU A 487 43.45 -25.63 43.69
N THR A 488 43.86 -26.68 42.97
CA THR A 488 45.22 -27.24 43.06
C THR A 488 46.14 -26.66 42.00
N LEU A 489 45.60 -26.28 40.83
CA LEU A 489 46.37 -25.67 39.74
C LEU A 489 46.80 -24.22 40.03
N LEU A 490 46.01 -23.45 40.77
CA LEU A 490 46.29 -22.03 41.08
C LEU A 490 47.10 -21.81 42.38
N LYS A 491 47.72 -22.85 42.95
CA LYS A 491 48.55 -22.72 44.17
C LYS A 491 50.00 -22.37 43.84
N PRO A 492 50.59 -21.32 44.45
CA PRO A 492 52.01 -21.03 44.30
C PRO A 492 52.87 -22.20 44.76
N ALA A 493 53.91 -22.54 43.99
CA ALA A 493 54.87 -23.57 44.38
C ALA A 493 55.66 -23.15 45.62
N ILE A 494 55.47 -23.86 46.74
CA ILE A 494 56.23 -23.63 47.97
C ILE A 494 57.65 -24.13 47.76
N ALA A 495 58.62 -23.21 47.77
CA ALA A 495 60.03 -23.54 47.65
C ALA A 495 60.50 -24.37 48.85
N ALA A 496 61.13 -25.52 48.59
CA ALA A 496 61.65 -26.40 49.63
C ALA A 496 62.94 -25.85 50.25
N SER A 497 63.01 -25.82 51.58
CA SER A 497 64.25 -25.57 52.32
C SER A 497 64.33 -26.47 53.56
N ALA A 498 65.48 -27.11 53.74
CA ALA A 498 65.79 -28.00 54.86
C ALA A 498 66.75 -27.25 55.86
N PRO A 499 67.34 -27.86 56.90
CA PRO A 499 66.82 -27.57 58.24
C PRO A 499 67.86 -27.02 59.26
N ALA A 500 67.33 -26.25 60.22
CA ALA A 500 67.80 -26.04 61.60
C ALA A 500 69.21 -25.47 61.89
N VAL A 501 69.28 -24.53 62.86
CA VAL A 501 70.09 -24.55 64.11
C VAL A 501 69.75 -23.29 64.95
N SER A 502 70.07 -23.28 66.25
CA SER A 502 69.41 -22.46 67.28
C SER A 502 70.21 -21.27 67.86
N ALA A 503 69.45 -20.27 68.36
CA ALA A 503 69.81 -19.28 69.41
C ALA A 503 70.86 -18.18 69.04
N ALA A 504 70.93 -17.01 69.69
CA ALA A 504 70.29 -16.54 70.94
C ALA A 504 70.07 -14.99 71.01
N THR A 505 69.30 -14.56 72.02
CA THR A 505 69.29 -13.23 72.71
C THR A 505 68.88 -11.91 71.99
N THR A 506 67.68 -11.44 72.37
CA THR A 506 67.29 -10.05 72.76
C THR A 506 67.47 -8.85 71.80
N ALA A 507 66.37 -8.44 71.13
CA ALA A 507 65.44 -7.35 71.55
C ALA A 507 66.04 -6.00 72.06
N VAL A 508 65.48 -4.79 71.85
CA VAL A 508 64.21 -4.26 71.25
C VAL A 508 64.31 -2.70 71.26
N VAL A 509 63.73 -1.82 70.42
CA VAL A 509 63.27 -1.75 69.00
C VAL A 509 63.54 -0.29 68.52
N THR A 510 63.70 0.01 67.22
CA THR A 510 62.61 0.46 66.31
C THR A 510 63.18 0.72 64.90
N GLY A 511 62.40 0.50 63.84
CA GLY A 511 62.85 0.78 62.46
C GLY A 511 62.22 -0.07 61.34
N THR A 512 61.01 -0.59 61.51
CA THR A 512 60.41 -1.58 60.60
C THR A 512 59.49 -0.97 59.54
N GLY A 513 59.95 -0.93 58.28
CA GLY A 513 59.09 -0.85 57.09
C GLY A 513 58.79 -2.27 56.59
N PRO A 514 57.53 -2.76 56.58
CA PRO A 514 57.27 -4.19 56.38
C PRO A 514 57.24 -4.63 54.91
N SER A 515 57.96 -5.71 54.59
CA SER A 515 57.66 -6.56 53.44
C SER A 515 56.27 -7.17 53.61
N THR A 516 55.27 -6.70 52.84
CA THR A 516 53.88 -7.13 53.00
C THR A 516 53.68 -8.56 52.47
N PRO A 517 53.01 -9.48 53.21
CA PRO A 517 52.86 -10.87 52.77
C PRO A 517 52.00 -11.02 51.51
N ALA A 518 52.28 -12.06 50.72
CA ALA A 518 51.35 -12.54 49.72
C ALA A 518 50.03 -12.92 50.40
N SER A 519 48.97 -12.15 50.15
CA SER A 519 47.68 -12.36 50.78
C SER A 519 47.01 -13.62 50.22
N PRO A 520 46.37 -14.46 51.06
CA PRO A 520 45.65 -15.63 50.57
C PRO A 520 44.53 -15.21 49.62
N VAL A 521 44.35 -15.95 48.53
CA VAL A 521 43.23 -15.73 47.61
C VAL A 521 41.93 -16.05 48.35
N ALA A 522 41.21 -15.00 48.75
CA ALA A 522 39.93 -15.14 49.42
C ALA A 522 38.90 -15.76 48.46
N MET A 523 38.54 -17.01 48.74
CA MET A 523 37.67 -17.82 47.89
C MET A 523 36.21 -17.60 48.28
N ILE A 524 35.46 -16.88 47.44
CA ILE A 524 34.02 -16.68 47.59
C ILE A 524 33.32 -17.61 46.57
N PRO A 525 32.56 -18.63 47.02
CA PRO A 525 31.86 -19.55 46.12
C PRO A 525 30.93 -18.80 45.16
N GLY A 526 31.11 -19.01 43.85
CA GLY A 526 30.33 -18.38 42.78
C GLY A 526 30.96 -17.14 42.14
N GLU A 527 31.82 -16.39 42.82
CA GLU A 527 32.38 -15.14 42.27
C GLU A 527 33.55 -15.34 41.29
N GLY A 528 34.26 -16.46 41.38
CA GLY A 528 35.44 -16.76 40.54
C GLY A 528 36.74 -16.13 41.06
N ILE A 529 37.83 -16.34 40.31
CA ILE A 529 39.19 -15.90 40.66
C ILE A 529 39.76 -15.05 39.53
N ILE A 530 40.34 -13.88 39.84
CA ILE A 530 41.06 -13.08 38.84
C ILE A 530 42.47 -13.61 38.69
N VAL A 531 42.75 -14.21 37.52
CA VAL A 531 44.04 -14.79 37.15
C VAL A 531 44.75 -13.94 36.09
N ASP A 532 46.07 -14.07 36.01
CA ASP A 532 46.88 -13.51 34.92
C ASP A 532 47.05 -14.50 33.75
N ALA A 533 47.65 -14.03 32.65
CA ALA A 533 47.90 -14.84 31.46
C ALA A 533 48.82 -16.05 31.70
N GLN A 534 49.73 -15.99 32.68
CA GLN A 534 50.63 -17.11 33.02
C GLN A 534 49.87 -18.20 33.78
N GLN A 535 49.08 -17.81 34.78
CA GLN A 535 48.18 -18.69 35.51
C GLN A 535 47.15 -19.34 34.59
N LEU A 536 46.57 -18.60 33.65
CA LEU A 536 45.65 -19.16 32.65
C LEU A 536 46.36 -20.13 31.69
N ALA A 537 47.59 -19.84 31.25
CA ALA A 537 48.38 -20.75 30.43
C ALA A 537 48.68 -22.07 31.17
N GLN A 538 48.98 -22.02 32.48
CA GLN A 538 49.15 -23.22 33.32
C GLN A 538 47.87 -24.04 33.42
N VAL A 539 46.71 -23.40 33.61
CA VAL A 539 45.40 -24.07 33.58
C VAL A 539 45.17 -24.76 32.24
N PHE A 540 45.30 -24.04 31.12
CA PHE A 540 45.07 -24.59 29.78
C PHE A 540 46.03 -25.75 29.44
N ALA A 541 47.29 -25.67 29.84
CA ALA A 541 48.26 -26.77 29.67
C ALA A 541 47.93 -27.99 30.54
N ALA A 542 47.44 -27.78 31.77
CA ALA A 542 47.02 -28.87 32.65
C ALA A 542 45.82 -29.66 32.08
N LEU A 543 44.88 -28.98 31.43
CA LEU A 543 43.66 -29.60 30.87
C LEU A 543 43.94 -30.68 29.82
N SER A 544 45.05 -30.60 29.08
CA SER A 544 45.41 -31.65 28.11
C SER A 544 44.29 -31.91 27.08
N VAL A 545 43.76 -30.83 26.49
CA VAL A 545 42.64 -30.86 25.53
C VAL A 545 42.97 -31.75 24.32
N SER A 546 42.01 -32.55 23.87
CA SER A 546 42.13 -33.47 22.72
C SER A 546 41.46 -32.91 21.45
N GLU A 547 40.19 -32.51 21.53
CA GLU A 547 39.44 -31.87 20.44
C GLU A 547 38.79 -30.55 20.90
N LEU A 548 38.52 -29.68 19.93
CA LEU A 548 37.92 -28.35 20.10
C LEU A 548 36.86 -28.16 19.01
N SER A 549 35.66 -27.70 19.38
CA SER A 549 34.68 -27.23 18.40
C SER A 549 35.07 -25.85 17.84
N CYS A 550 34.35 -25.39 16.81
CA CYS A 550 34.28 -23.96 16.54
C CYS A 550 33.49 -23.22 17.63
N ALA A 551 33.64 -21.90 17.71
CA ALA A 551 32.90 -21.06 18.65
C ALA A 551 31.59 -20.54 18.04
N ARG A 552 30.51 -20.59 18.84
CA ARG A 552 29.17 -20.05 18.53
C ARG A 552 28.73 -19.05 19.63
N PRO A 553 27.64 -18.29 19.45
CA PRO A 553 27.07 -17.49 20.53
C PRO A 553 26.58 -18.41 21.66
N ALA A 554 26.68 -17.98 22.92
CA ALA A 554 26.02 -18.69 24.00
C ALA A 554 24.50 -18.44 23.97
N PRO A 555 23.65 -19.49 24.09
CA PRO A 555 22.21 -19.30 24.24
C PRO A 555 21.87 -18.74 25.62
N ASP A 556 20.95 -17.78 25.64
CA ASP A 556 20.34 -17.28 26.86
C ASP A 556 19.11 -18.12 27.27
N GLN A 557 18.63 -17.96 28.51
CA GLN A 557 17.52 -18.71 29.11
C GLN A 557 16.15 -18.57 28.37
N LEU A 558 16.13 -17.85 27.25
CA LEU A 558 14.99 -17.64 26.35
C LEU A 558 15.33 -17.93 24.88
N GLY A 559 16.39 -18.71 24.60
CA GLY A 559 16.79 -19.11 23.24
C GLY A 559 17.33 -17.97 22.36
N LYS A 560 17.86 -16.90 22.98
CA LYS A 560 18.45 -15.75 22.28
C LYS A 560 19.95 -15.70 22.53
N ALA A 561 20.76 -15.26 21.56
CA ALA A 561 22.20 -15.10 21.78
C ALA A 561 22.49 -14.10 22.92
N ALA A 562 23.30 -14.51 23.91
CA ALA A 562 23.74 -13.65 25.00
C ALA A 562 24.76 -12.60 24.51
N ASN A 563 24.54 -11.33 24.86
CA ASN A 563 25.33 -10.20 24.36
C ASN A 563 26.83 -10.36 24.72
N ASN A 564 27.66 -10.42 23.69
CA ASN A 564 29.12 -10.61 23.75
C ASN A 564 29.58 -11.84 24.55
N VAL A 565 28.82 -12.93 24.53
CA VAL A 565 29.23 -14.22 25.10
C VAL A 565 29.39 -15.25 23.99
N GLY A 566 30.59 -15.81 23.88
CA GLY A 566 30.91 -16.95 23.04
C GLY A 566 30.96 -18.24 23.84
N ILE A 567 30.74 -19.37 23.18
CA ILE A 567 30.88 -20.70 23.77
C ILE A 567 31.60 -21.63 22.80
N LEU A 568 32.55 -22.41 23.33
CA LEU A 568 33.35 -23.39 22.60
C LEU A 568 33.40 -24.69 23.40
N LEU A 569 33.20 -25.82 22.74
CA LEU A 569 33.26 -27.15 23.35
C LEU A 569 34.67 -27.73 23.25
N PHE A 570 35.07 -28.47 24.29
CA PHE A 570 36.36 -29.17 24.31
C PHE A 570 36.19 -30.59 24.87
N THR A 571 37.03 -31.51 24.39
CA THR A 571 37.23 -32.83 25.00
C THR A 571 38.61 -32.90 25.63
N LEU A 572 38.77 -33.76 26.62
CA LEU A 572 40.02 -33.97 27.36
C LEU A 572 40.70 -35.27 26.88
N GLN A 573 41.93 -35.54 27.31
CA GLN A 573 42.55 -36.85 27.11
C GLN A 573 42.01 -37.87 28.12
N GLU A 574 41.70 -39.08 27.65
CA GLU A 574 40.93 -40.12 28.37
C GLU A 574 41.53 -40.59 29.72
N ASN A 575 42.79 -40.23 30.02
CA ASN A 575 43.59 -40.78 31.11
C ASN A 575 43.66 -39.90 32.38
N ARG A 576 42.84 -38.84 32.52
CA ARG A 576 43.01 -37.85 33.61
C ARG A 576 41.78 -37.44 34.44
N SER A 577 40.55 -37.70 34.02
CA SER A 577 39.35 -37.21 34.74
C SER A 577 38.10 -38.08 34.53
N ARG A 578 37.13 -37.98 35.46
CA ARG A 578 35.78 -38.56 35.29
C ARG A 578 34.93 -37.80 34.25
N VAL A 579 35.23 -36.51 34.06
CA VAL A 579 34.67 -35.65 33.01
C VAL A 579 35.46 -35.88 31.72
N LYS A 580 34.78 -36.17 30.59
CA LYS A 580 35.44 -36.35 29.28
C LYS A 580 35.54 -35.06 28.46
N GLY A 581 34.60 -34.12 28.65
CA GLY A 581 34.62 -32.83 27.99
C GLY A 581 33.75 -31.80 28.70
N GLY A 582 33.65 -30.60 28.13
CA GLY A 582 32.85 -29.52 28.69
C GLY A 582 32.73 -28.33 27.75
N ALA A 583 32.04 -27.30 28.24
CA ALA A 583 31.93 -26.01 27.57
C ALA A 583 32.85 -24.97 28.21
N MET A 584 33.55 -24.21 27.37
CA MET A 584 34.24 -22.98 27.75
C MET A 584 33.38 -21.81 27.24
N GLU A 585 32.59 -21.23 28.14
CA GLU A 585 31.90 -19.96 27.89
C GLU A 585 32.90 -18.81 28.14
N PHE A 586 32.98 -17.85 27.22
CA PHE A 586 33.85 -16.68 27.34
C PHE A 586 33.10 -15.39 26.99
N GLU A 587 33.20 -14.41 27.88
CA GLU A 587 32.61 -13.08 27.72
C GLU A 587 33.67 -12.12 27.17
N PHE A 588 33.29 -11.23 26.25
CA PHE A 588 34.24 -10.35 25.57
C PHE A 588 33.75 -8.91 25.40
N SER A 589 34.70 -7.99 25.21
CA SER A 589 34.44 -6.60 24.83
C SER A 589 35.65 -6.03 24.10
N GLY A 590 35.43 -5.25 23.03
CA GLY A 590 36.51 -4.64 22.26
C GLY A 590 37.52 -5.62 21.64
N GLY A 591 37.16 -6.90 21.48
CA GLY A 591 38.07 -7.96 21.01
C GLY A 591 38.93 -8.61 22.10
N LYS A 592 38.74 -8.27 23.38
CA LYS A 592 39.38 -8.90 24.55
C LYS A 592 38.37 -9.67 25.40
N ILE A 593 38.81 -10.71 26.07
CA ILE A 593 38.05 -11.57 26.98
C ILE A 593 38.05 -10.95 28.38
N SER A 594 36.86 -10.76 28.97
CA SER A 594 36.66 -10.29 30.35
C SER A 594 36.53 -11.43 31.37
N ARG A 595 35.88 -12.53 30.96
CA ARG A 595 35.53 -13.67 31.80
C ARG A 595 35.64 -14.98 31.01
N ILE A 596 36.13 -16.03 31.65
CA ILE A 596 36.11 -17.41 31.14
C ILE A 596 35.46 -18.26 32.22
N SER A 597 34.41 -19.00 31.86
CA SER A 597 33.74 -19.94 32.76
C SER A 597 33.66 -21.33 32.14
N PHE A 598 34.23 -22.30 32.84
CA PHE A 598 34.10 -23.72 32.49
C PHE A 598 32.76 -24.25 33.01
N GLN A 599 31.96 -24.86 32.13
CA GLN A 599 30.59 -25.30 32.41
C GLN A 599 30.33 -26.73 31.94
N LEU A 600 29.39 -27.40 32.60
CA LEU A 600 28.83 -28.67 32.12
C LEU A 600 28.07 -28.46 30.79
N PRO A 601 28.10 -29.41 29.84
CA PRO A 601 27.37 -29.31 28.57
C PRO A 601 25.86 -29.04 28.73
N SER A 602 25.25 -29.53 29.80
CA SER A 602 23.84 -29.34 30.16
C SER A 602 23.51 -27.95 30.74
N HIS A 603 24.48 -27.03 30.85
CA HIS A 603 24.20 -25.65 31.23
C HIS A 603 23.54 -24.88 30.06
N ARG A 604 22.53 -24.05 30.35
CA ARG A 604 21.76 -23.27 29.35
C ARG A 604 21.12 -24.11 28.23
N ASP A 605 20.83 -25.40 28.49
CA ASP A 605 20.28 -26.36 27.52
C ASP A 605 21.07 -26.41 26.18
N PHE A 606 22.38 -26.16 26.24
CA PHE A 606 23.21 -25.96 25.05
C PHE A 606 23.27 -27.19 24.13
N GLU A 607 23.19 -28.41 24.67
CA GLU A 607 23.10 -29.64 23.85
C GLU A 607 21.85 -29.64 22.97
N GLN A 608 20.73 -29.12 23.47
CA GLN A 608 19.49 -28.97 22.71
C GLN A 608 19.61 -27.87 21.64
N ASP A 609 20.26 -26.73 21.96
CA ASP A 609 20.55 -25.67 20.98
C ASP A 609 21.50 -26.11 19.85
N VAL A 610 22.39 -27.08 20.09
CA VAL A 610 23.21 -27.72 19.04
C VAL A 610 22.40 -28.72 18.20
N LEU A 611 21.39 -29.39 18.77
CA LEU A 611 20.51 -30.29 18.03
C LEU A 611 19.49 -29.53 17.16
N ASP A 612 18.88 -28.47 17.70
CA ASP A 612 17.88 -27.64 17.01
C ASP A 612 18.54 -26.66 16.01
N HIS A 613 19.71 -26.11 16.35
CA HIS A 613 20.48 -25.19 15.51
C HIS A 613 21.92 -25.70 15.31
N PRO A 614 22.16 -26.75 14.51
CA PRO A 614 23.50 -27.34 14.35
C PRO A 614 24.52 -26.41 13.66
N GLU A 615 24.08 -25.35 12.99
CA GLU A 615 24.91 -24.30 12.41
C GLU A 615 24.45 -22.92 12.89
N THR A 616 25.36 -22.12 13.43
CA THR A 616 25.07 -20.77 13.97
C THR A 616 26.33 -19.90 13.95
N GLY A 617 26.27 -18.72 13.33
CA GLY A 617 27.39 -17.79 13.25
C GLY A 617 28.53 -18.27 12.35
N GLY A 618 28.21 -19.06 11.32
CA GLY A 618 29.20 -19.80 10.54
C GLY A 618 30.04 -20.79 11.36
N CYS A 619 29.54 -21.25 12.52
CA CYS A 619 30.05 -22.41 13.23
C CYS A 619 29.04 -23.55 13.11
N ARG A 620 29.46 -24.67 12.50
CA ARG A 620 28.69 -25.91 12.48
C ARG A 620 29.33 -26.92 13.41
N ILE A 621 28.55 -27.42 14.37
CA ILE A 621 28.96 -28.48 15.30
C ILE A 621 28.17 -29.73 14.91
N ASP A 622 28.87 -30.84 14.67
CA ASP A 622 28.22 -32.11 14.37
C ASP A 622 27.68 -32.73 15.68
N PRO A 623 26.43 -33.25 15.72
CA PRO A 623 25.89 -33.90 16.91
C PRO A 623 26.76 -35.06 17.45
N SER A 624 27.56 -35.72 16.60
CA SER A 624 28.54 -36.74 17.04
C SER A 624 29.71 -36.19 17.87
N PHE A 625 29.85 -34.86 17.98
CA PHE A 625 30.75 -34.23 18.94
C PHE A 625 30.16 -34.26 20.37
N LEU A 626 28.84 -34.11 20.53
CA LEU A 626 28.19 -34.12 21.85
C LEU A 626 28.38 -35.46 22.55
N THR A 627 28.35 -36.57 21.79
CA THR A 627 28.62 -37.92 22.31
C THR A 627 30.05 -38.16 22.80
N LYS A 628 30.98 -37.19 22.63
CA LYS A 628 32.34 -37.23 23.18
C LYS A 628 32.49 -36.48 24.51
N LEU A 629 31.49 -35.69 24.91
CA LEU A 629 31.53 -34.87 26.13
C LEU A 629 31.21 -35.70 27.40
N HIS A 630 30.48 -36.80 27.22
CA HIS A 630 30.04 -37.76 28.25
C HIS A 630 30.81 -39.07 28.19
#